data_AF-A0AAN6UCA9-F1
#
_entry.id   AF-A0AAN6UCA9-F1
#
_cell.length_a   1.000
_cell.length_b   1.000
_cell.length_c   1.000
_cell.angle_alpha   90.00
_cell.angle_beta   90.00
_cell.angle_gamma   90.00
#
_symmetry.space_group_name_H-M   'P 1'
#
loop_
_entity.id
_entity.type
_entity.pdbx_description
1 polymer ?
#
loop_
_entity_poly.entity_id
_entity_poly.type
_entity_poly.pdbx_seq_one_letter_code
_entity_poly.pdbx_strand_id
1 'polypeptide(L)'
;MADWEIAPGRIRIGTGDAAENVAFSSIYLSQGRAVPVTNGTTFHVVEIQPGASLVWAAHENKTRLCSVARGIMRVELPEKEFPIGPNGMWKVKQGVACTIVNPFYLGAVVHVTTLVDEDGC
;
A
#
# COMPACT_ATOMS: atom_id res chain seq x y z
N MET A 1 -16.13 -14.92 -4.93
CA MET A 1 -16.12 -13.78 -3.99
C MET A 1 -17.30 -13.94 -3.07
N ALA A 2 -17.12 -13.70 -1.78
CA ALA A 2 -18.23 -13.76 -0.82
C ALA A 2 -19.12 -12.51 -0.93
N ASP A 3 -20.39 -12.61 -0.54
CA ASP A 3 -21.35 -11.49 -0.70
C ASP A 3 -20.87 -10.20 -0.03
N TRP A 4 -20.26 -10.31 1.16
CA TRP A 4 -19.71 -9.17 1.90
C TRP A 4 -18.56 -8.49 1.13
N GLU A 5 -17.84 -9.20 0.25
CA GLU A 5 -16.75 -8.65 -0.55
C GLU A 5 -17.26 -7.77 -1.69
N ILE A 6 -18.49 -8.04 -2.17
CA ILE A 6 -19.19 -7.27 -3.21
C ILE A 6 -19.86 -6.06 -2.59
N ALA A 7 -20.63 -6.26 -1.52
CA ALA A 7 -21.21 -5.19 -0.71
C ALA A 7 -21.35 -5.66 0.75
N PRO A 8 -20.84 -4.90 1.76
CA PRO A 8 -20.32 -3.53 1.68
C PRO A 8 -18.81 -3.43 1.37
N GLY A 9 -18.12 -4.54 1.11
CA GLY A 9 -16.68 -4.60 0.85
C GLY A 9 -15.82 -4.55 2.12
N ARG A 10 -16.43 -4.63 3.30
CA ARG A 10 -15.75 -4.62 4.60
C ARG A 10 -16.58 -5.31 5.66
N ILE A 11 -15.93 -5.89 6.67
CA ILE A 11 -16.60 -6.47 7.84
C ILE A 11 -16.37 -5.53 9.02
N ARG A 12 -17.44 -5.25 9.77
CA ARG A 12 -17.40 -4.45 10.99
C ARG A 12 -17.75 -5.30 12.21
N ILE A 13 -17.03 -5.10 13.31
CA ILE A 13 -17.33 -5.70 14.62
C ILE A 13 -17.63 -4.55 15.60
N GLY A 14 -18.59 -4.76 16.50
CA GLY A 14 -19.05 -3.76 17.47
C GLY A 14 -20.33 -3.03 17.03
N THR A 15 -20.83 -2.14 17.88
CA THR A 15 -22.06 -1.37 17.65
C THR A 15 -21.83 0.12 17.94
N GLY A 16 -22.58 0.97 17.24
CA GLY A 16 -22.47 2.43 17.39
C GLY A 16 -21.06 2.95 17.09
N ASP A 17 -20.59 3.86 17.93
CA ASP A 17 -19.28 4.53 17.76
C ASP A 17 -18.08 3.61 18.03
N ALA A 18 -18.30 2.46 18.67
CA ALA A 18 -17.26 1.45 18.92
C ALA A 18 -17.09 0.46 17.76
N ALA A 19 -17.85 0.61 16.66
CA ALA A 19 -17.80 -0.32 15.54
C ALA A 19 -16.55 -0.14 14.66
N GLU A 20 -15.65 -1.12 14.69
CA GLU A 20 -14.37 -1.14 13.98
C GLU A 20 -14.44 -1.98 12.69
N ASN A 21 -13.71 -1.58 11.64
CA ASN A 21 -13.57 -2.39 10.43
C ASN A 21 -12.44 -3.41 10.63
N VAL A 22 -12.76 -4.71 10.57
CA VAL A 22 -11.80 -5.80 10.82
C VAL A 22 -11.35 -6.53 9.56
N ALA A 23 -12.06 -6.34 8.45
CA ALA A 23 -11.68 -6.91 7.16
C ALA A 23 -12.09 -5.96 6.02
N PHE A 24 -11.32 -5.99 4.94
CA PHE A 24 -11.54 -5.21 3.72
C PHE A 24 -11.40 -6.11 2.50
N SER A 25 -12.30 -5.98 1.54
CA SER A 25 -12.25 -6.76 0.30
C SER A 25 -11.26 -6.16 -0.70
N SER A 26 -10.84 -6.97 -1.67
CA SER A 26 -9.96 -6.52 -2.76
C SER A 26 -10.58 -5.35 -3.56
N ILE A 27 -11.89 -5.40 -3.82
CA ILE A 27 -12.64 -4.33 -4.52
C ILE A 27 -12.63 -3.04 -3.69
N TYR A 28 -12.78 -3.15 -2.37
CA TYR A 28 -12.76 -1.99 -1.49
C TYR A 28 -11.37 -1.34 -1.47
N LEU A 29 -10.31 -2.15 -1.42
CA LEU A 29 -8.93 -1.70 -1.36
C LEU A 29 -8.39 -1.17 -2.70
N SER A 30 -8.86 -1.72 -3.82
CA SER A 30 -8.41 -1.30 -5.16
C SER A 30 -8.88 0.10 -5.56
N GLN A 31 -9.80 0.71 -4.80
CA GLN A 31 -10.24 2.10 -5.00
C GLN A 31 -9.19 3.15 -4.59
N GLY A 32 -7.95 2.73 -4.28
CA GLY A 32 -6.84 3.63 -3.91
C GLY A 32 -7.02 4.29 -2.54
N ARG A 33 -7.90 3.76 -1.69
CA ARG A 33 -8.18 4.31 -0.35
C ARG A 33 -7.22 3.73 0.67
N ALA A 34 -6.58 4.61 1.43
CA ALA A 34 -5.89 4.23 2.66
C ALA A 34 -6.91 3.90 3.75
N VAL A 35 -6.79 2.68 4.30
CA VAL A 35 -7.58 2.23 5.44
C VAL A 35 -6.74 2.29 6.70
N PRO A 36 -7.26 2.83 7.81
CA PRO A 36 -6.58 2.76 9.09
C PRO A 36 -6.50 1.30 9.56
N VAL A 37 -5.33 0.88 10.05
CA VAL A 37 -5.12 -0.45 10.65
C VAL A 37 -4.92 -0.32 12.15
N THR A 38 -4.20 0.71 12.58
CA THR A 38 -4.03 1.10 13.98
C THR A 38 -3.61 2.58 14.02
N ASN A 39 -3.43 3.16 15.21
CA ASN A 39 -3.00 4.55 15.35
C ASN A 39 -1.68 4.78 14.59
N GLY A 40 -1.64 5.85 13.79
CA GLY A 40 -0.49 6.18 12.94
C GLY A 40 -0.23 5.22 11.78
N THR A 41 -0.99 4.13 11.61
CA THR A 41 -0.74 3.11 10.58
C THR A 41 -1.89 2.98 9.60
N THR A 42 -1.58 3.08 8.31
CA THR A 42 -2.56 2.90 7.24
C THR A 42 -2.10 1.85 6.24
N PHE A 43 -3.05 1.16 5.62
CA PHE A 43 -2.81 0.20 4.55
C PHE A 43 -3.55 0.63 3.29
N HIS A 44 -2.92 0.49 2.13
CA HIS A 44 -3.61 0.63 0.85
C HIS A 44 -2.99 -0.27 -0.21
N VAL A 45 -3.78 -0.52 -1.25
CA VAL A 45 -3.36 -1.26 -2.42
C VAL A 45 -3.20 -0.28 -3.56
N VAL A 46 -2.07 -0.38 -4.26
CA VAL A 46 -1.80 0.41 -5.46
C VAL A 46 -1.67 -0.52 -6.65
N GLU A 47 -2.45 -0.25 -7.67
CA GLU A 47 -2.31 -0.89 -8.98
C GLU A 47 -1.50 0.03 -9.91
N ILE A 48 -0.40 -0.49 -10.43
CA ILE A 48 0.51 0.24 -11.31
C ILE A 48 0.30 -0.31 -12.71
N GLN A 49 -0.28 0.54 -13.57
CA GLN A 49 -0.61 0.20 -14.95
C GLN A 49 0.63 -0.19 -15.77
N PRO A 50 0.48 -0.98 -16.83
CA PRO A 50 1.57 -1.29 -17.75
C PRO A 50 2.29 -0.04 -18.25
N GLY A 51 3.62 -0.01 -18.17
CA GLY A 51 4.44 1.13 -18.59
C GLY A 51 4.33 2.37 -17.69
N ALA A 52 3.52 2.34 -16.63
CA ALA A 52 3.36 3.46 -15.72
C ALA A 52 4.44 3.47 -14.62
N SER A 53 4.62 4.66 -14.05
CA SER A 53 5.42 4.84 -12.84
C SER A 53 4.60 5.55 -11.76
N LEU A 54 4.95 5.26 -10.51
CA LEU A 54 4.44 5.93 -9.33
C LEU A 54 5.61 6.57 -8.60
N VAL A 55 5.52 7.87 -8.35
CA VAL A 55 6.54 8.62 -7.62
C VAL A 55 6.00 8.97 -6.24
N TRP A 56 6.73 8.57 -5.21
CA TRP A 56 6.54 9.05 -3.86
C TRP A 56 7.63 10.06 -3.50
N ALA A 57 7.19 11.28 -3.19
CA ALA A 57 8.07 12.28 -2.61
C ALA A 57 8.62 11.83 -1.25
N ALA A 58 9.76 12.40 -0.89
CA ALA A 58 10.29 12.32 0.47
C ALA A 58 9.26 12.92 1.44
N HIS A 59 8.99 12.20 2.53
CA HIS A 59 8.17 12.70 3.63
C HIS A 59 8.91 12.46 4.94
N GLU A 60 9.09 13.51 5.72
CA GLU A 60 9.89 13.48 6.95
C GLU A 60 9.29 12.60 8.05
N ASN A 61 7.98 12.36 8.02
CA ASN A 61 7.27 11.66 9.10
C ASN A 61 6.60 10.34 8.66
N LYS A 62 6.95 9.82 7.48
CA LYS A 62 6.31 8.62 6.93
C LYS A 62 7.31 7.58 6.51
N THR A 63 7.21 6.41 7.14
CA THR A 63 7.85 5.19 6.65
C THR A 63 6.83 4.38 5.85
N ARG A 64 7.21 3.94 4.65
CA ARG A 64 6.37 3.04 3.83
C ARG A 64 7.00 1.66 3.77
N LEU A 65 6.22 0.64 4.12
CA LEU A 65 6.54 -0.76 3.88
C LEU A 65 5.75 -1.21 2.66
N CYS A 66 6.45 -1.63 1.63
CA CYS A 66 5.86 -1.96 0.34
C CYS A 66 6.14 -3.43 0.01
N SER A 67 5.14 -4.16 -0.45
CA SER A 67 5.31 -5.53 -0.90
C SER A 67 4.56 -5.80 -2.19
N VAL A 68 5.13 -6.64 -3.05
CA VAL A 68 4.52 -6.97 -4.34
C VAL A 68 3.52 -8.09 -4.15
N ALA A 69 2.26 -7.80 -4.41
CA ALA A 69 1.19 -8.80 -4.46
C ALA A 69 1.13 -9.48 -5.83
N ARG A 70 1.39 -8.72 -6.91
CA ARG A 70 1.34 -9.22 -8.29
C ARG A 70 2.30 -8.47 -9.21
N GLY A 71 2.90 -9.19 -10.15
CA GLY A 71 3.77 -8.63 -11.19
C GLY A 71 5.24 -8.56 -10.77
N ILE A 72 6.08 -8.08 -11.68
CA ILE A 72 7.48 -7.76 -11.42
C ILE A 72 7.62 -6.26 -11.64
N MET A 73 8.31 -5.60 -10.73
CA MET A 73 8.44 -4.15 -10.71
C MET A 73 9.90 -3.75 -10.61
N ARG A 74 10.19 -2.50 -10.95
CA ARG A 74 11.47 -1.88 -10.71
C ARG A 74 11.32 -0.81 -9.65
N VAL A 75 12.13 -0.90 -8.60
CA VAL A 75 12.13 0.03 -7.49
C VAL A 75 13.39 0.87 -7.58
N GLU A 76 13.22 2.19 -7.54
CA GLU A 76 14.27 3.19 -7.60
C GLU A 76 14.29 3.95 -6.26
N LEU A 77 15.35 3.72 -5.49
CA LEU A 77 15.71 4.46 -4.27
C LEU A 77 16.96 5.31 -4.55
N PRO A 78 17.29 6.33 -3.73
CA PRO A 78 18.38 7.26 -4.02
C PRO A 78 19.74 6.62 -4.33
N GLU A 79 20.05 5.50 -3.69
CA GLU A 79 21.35 4.81 -3.84
C GLU A 79 21.26 3.52 -4.67
N LYS A 80 20.06 3.04 -4.98
CA LYS A 80 19.90 1.71 -5.56
C LYS A 80 18.62 1.57 -6.38
N GLU A 81 18.78 0.92 -7.52
CA GLU A 81 17.70 0.42 -8.35
C GLU A 81 17.73 -1.11 -8.38
N PHE A 82 16.57 -1.75 -8.28
CA PHE A 82 16.49 -3.21 -8.35
C PHE A 82 15.12 -3.69 -8.86
N PRO A 83 15.06 -4.82 -9.59
CA PRO A 83 13.80 -5.49 -9.87
C PRO A 83 13.32 -6.24 -8.62
N ILE A 84 12.00 -6.33 -8.45
CA ILE A 84 11.39 -7.10 -7.37
C ILE A 84 10.08 -7.74 -7.85
N GLY A 85 9.93 -9.03 -7.52
CA GLY A 85 8.76 -9.83 -7.90
C GLY A 85 7.82 -10.12 -6.71
N PRO A 86 6.80 -10.96 -6.93
CA PRO A 86 5.80 -11.28 -5.91
C PRO A 86 6.41 -11.81 -4.61
N ASN A 87 5.81 -11.47 -3.48
CA ASN A 87 6.29 -11.73 -2.12
C ASN A 87 7.59 -10.99 -1.73
N GLY A 88 8.18 -10.23 -2.66
CA GLY A 88 9.25 -9.30 -2.34
C GLY A 88 8.72 -8.08 -1.58
N MET A 89 9.53 -7.58 -0.65
CA MET A 89 9.23 -6.39 0.16
C MET A 89 10.43 -5.44 0.14
N TRP A 90 10.13 -4.14 0.20
CA TRP A 90 11.12 -3.10 0.44
C TRP A 90 10.56 -2.03 1.39
N LYS A 91 11.47 -1.29 2.00
CA LYS A 91 11.15 -0.20 2.92
C LYS A 91 11.60 1.12 2.31
N VAL A 92 10.72 2.11 2.32
CA VAL A 92 11.03 3.52 2.07
C VAL A 92 11.05 4.22 3.43
N LYS A 93 12.22 4.67 3.86
CA LYS A 93 12.36 5.41 5.13
C LYS A 93 11.77 6.81 5.00
N GLN A 94 11.48 7.41 6.15
CA GLN A 94 11.23 8.85 6.26
C GLN A 94 12.38 9.67 5.64
N GLY A 95 12.04 10.79 5.02
CA GLY A 95 12.95 11.64 4.25
C GLY A 95 13.41 11.06 2.91
N VAL A 96 12.98 9.84 2.54
CA VAL A 96 13.43 9.17 1.31
C VAL A 96 12.35 9.19 0.24
N ALA A 97 12.72 9.67 -0.95
CA ALA A 97 11.90 9.54 -2.15
C ALA A 97 12.03 8.13 -2.75
N CYS A 98 10.98 7.66 -3.40
CA CYS A 98 10.95 6.35 -4.05
C CYS A 98 10.14 6.43 -5.33
N THR A 99 10.68 5.86 -6.41
CA THR A 99 9.95 5.67 -7.66
C THR A 99 9.74 4.18 -7.89
N ILE A 100 8.53 3.82 -8.30
CA ILE A 100 8.19 2.46 -8.69
C ILE A 100 7.80 2.49 -10.15
N VAL A 101 8.40 1.64 -10.97
CA VAL A 101 8.13 1.53 -12.39
C VAL A 101 7.60 0.13 -12.70
N ASN A 102 6.53 0.05 -13.47
CA ASN A 102 6.08 -1.20 -14.08
C ASN A 102 6.54 -1.23 -15.56
N PRO A 103 7.70 -1.81 -15.89
CA PRO A 103 8.19 -1.86 -17.27
C PRO A 103 7.47 -2.92 -18.12
N PHE A 104 6.56 -3.71 -17.55
CA PHE A 104 5.94 -4.85 -18.23
C PHE A 104 4.55 -4.51 -18.79
N TYR A 105 4.07 -5.38 -19.68
CA TYR A 105 2.75 -5.26 -20.34
C TYR A 105 1.57 -5.63 -19.44
N LEU A 106 1.82 -6.27 -18.28
CA LEU A 106 0.79 -6.65 -17.31
C LEU A 106 0.80 -5.68 -16.12
N GLY A 107 -0.38 -5.35 -15.60
CA GLY A 107 -0.52 -4.49 -14.42
C GLY A 107 0.06 -5.15 -13.16
N ALA A 108 0.78 -4.37 -12.36
CA ALA A 108 1.36 -4.80 -11.10
C ALA A 108 0.56 -4.30 -9.90
N VAL A 109 0.61 -5.02 -8.79
CA VAL A 109 -0.09 -4.66 -7.54
C VAL A 109 0.89 -4.62 -6.39
N VAL A 110 0.90 -3.51 -5.67
CA VAL A 110 1.72 -3.26 -4.49
C VAL A 110 0.83 -3.03 -3.29
N HIS A 111 1.09 -3.75 -2.22
CA HIS A 111 0.55 -3.46 -0.89
C HIS A 111 1.46 -2.43 -0.22
N VAL A 112 0.87 -1.40 0.36
CA VAL A 112 1.61 -0.31 0.99
C VAL A 112 1.05 -0.07 2.39
N THR A 113 1.88 -0.37 3.38
CA THR A 113 1.62 0.02 4.76
C THR A 113 2.41 1.29 5.05
N THR A 114 1.72 2.38 5.40
CA THR A 114 2.36 3.63 5.81
C THR A 114 2.29 3.76 7.32
N LEU A 115 3.44 3.92 7.94
CA LEU A 115 3.62 4.23 9.35
C LEU A 115 3.92 5.72 9.44
N VAL A 116 3.13 6.45 10.21
CA VAL A 116 3.40 7.81 10.64
C VAL A 116 4.07 7.70 11.99
N ASP A 117 5.34 8.08 12.08
CA ASP A 117 5.97 8.25 13.38
C ASP A 117 5.40 9.54 13.97
N GLU A 118 4.54 9.40 14.98
CA GLU A 118 4.32 10.48 15.94
C GLU A 118 5.63 10.57 16.72
N ASP A 119 6.44 11.58 16.41
CA ASP A 119 7.65 11.89 17.18
C ASP A 119 7.29 11.79 18.67
N GLY A 120 8.06 10.96 19.38
CA GLY A 120 7.95 10.84 20.82
C GLY A 120 7.99 12.23 21.46
N CYS A 121 7.11 12.42 22.44
CA CYS A 121 7.10 13.47 23.45
C CYS A 121 8.46 14.18 23.63
#